data_AF-A0A3D3R5L9-F1
#
_entry.id   AF-A0A3D3R5L9-F1
#
_cell.length_a   1.000
_cell.length_b   1.000
_cell.length_c   1.000
_cell.angle_alpha   90.00
_cell.angle_beta   90.00
_cell.angle_gamma   90.00
#
_symmetry.space_group_name_H-M   'P 1'
#
loop_
_entity.id
_entity.type
_entity.pdbx_description
1 polymer ?
#
loop_
_entity_poly.entity_id
_entity_poly.type
_entity_poly.pdbx_seq_one_letter_code
_entity_poly.pdbx_strand_id
1 'polypeptide(L)'
;MASVVNTPINSKPKQIIIHLLNWHFVSRDDFATDLSDSSDGKLSEADIERQYFEFLDDVEAIQKEQKQILRYLIKNCEVRSVYLEGLTEKNLKALNSFVKTLREFEVPEGNGAIDLFLKEQYRRDLMQLGVPTQLMITNELKSVIPLENSAAFKSANPNAENGKIQVDEKVEEKREDEMLKILRKGQGINVIVLGGGHDLTDNLERMKLDSVLYIRVTSSHYKKVTAN
;
A
#
# COMPACT_ATOMS: atom_id res chain seq x y z
N MET A 1 16.67 -0.27 -11.02
CA MET A 1 17.00 -0.84 -9.70
C MET A 1 16.27 -0.05 -8.62
N ALA A 2 15.79 -0.74 -7.57
CA ALA A 2 15.14 -0.09 -6.43
C ALA A 2 16.08 0.95 -5.78
N SER A 3 15.52 2.06 -5.25
CA SER A 3 16.27 3.00 -4.39
C SER A 3 16.02 2.67 -2.94
N VAL A 4 17.00 3.01 -2.11
CA VAL A 4 16.92 2.93 -0.67
C VAL A 4 17.40 4.26 -0.08
N VAL A 5 16.59 4.86 0.78
CA VAL A 5 16.94 6.03 1.59
C VAL A 5 16.74 5.65 3.05
N ASN A 6 17.65 6.06 3.95
CA ASN A 6 17.55 5.74 5.36
C ASN A 6 17.78 6.94 6.28
N THR A 7 17.23 6.87 7.49
CA THR A 7 17.52 7.85 8.53
C THR A 7 18.92 7.62 9.13
N PRO A 8 19.64 8.70 9.50
CA PRO A 8 20.91 8.56 10.19
C PRO A 8 20.68 7.95 11.59
N ILE A 9 21.55 7.01 11.98
CA ILE A 9 21.53 6.40 13.32
C ILE A 9 22.89 6.53 13.99
N ASN A 10 22.89 6.93 15.26
CA ASN A 10 24.11 7.15 16.05
C ASN A 10 24.54 5.89 16.85
N SER A 11 23.76 4.82 16.78
CA SER A 11 24.01 3.57 17.49
C SER A 11 23.40 2.37 16.75
N LYS A 12 23.75 1.15 17.14
CA LYS A 12 23.15 -0.07 16.56
C LYS A 12 21.62 -0.04 16.72
N PRO A 13 20.83 -0.21 15.64
CA PRO A 13 19.39 -0.05 15.72
C PRO A 13 18.77 -1.22 16.49
N LYS A 14 17.80 -0.91 17.35
CA LYS A 14 16.98 -1.92 18.06
C LYS A 14 15.85 -2.45 17.17
N GLN A 15 15.45 -1.65 16.21
CA GLN A 15 14.37 -1.93 15.27
C GLN A 15 14.74 -1.38 13.89
N ILE A 16 14.36 -2.10 12.85
CA ILE A 16 14.45 -1.65 11.47
C ILE A 16 13.04 -1.59 10.91
N ILE A 17 12.62 -0.46 10.37
CA ILE A 17 11.35 -0.31 9.65
C ILE A 17 11.68 -0.19 8.17
N ILE A 18 11.22 -1.15 7.38
CA ILE A 18 11.34 -1.14 5.92
C ILE A 18 10.00 -0.69 5.35
N HIS A 19 9.94 0.52 4.80
CA HIS A 19 8.79 1.08 4.10
C HIS A 19 8.90 0.80 2.61
N LEU A 20 8.07 -0.10 2.12
CA LEU A 20 7.89 -0.32 0.68
C LEU A 20 6.85 0.67 0.16
N LEU A 21 7.30 1.64 -0.64
CA LEU A 21 6.44 2.70 -1.17
C LEU A 21 5.39 2.10 -2.11
N ASN A 22 4.12 2.40 -1.83
CA ASN A 22 2.98 1.86 -2.53
C ASN A 22 2.36 2.86 -3.50
N TRP A 23 2.08 2.40 -4.72
CA TRP A 23 1.19 3.07 -5.66
C TRP A 23 -0.13 2.31 -5.58
N HIS A 24 -1.04 2.83 -4.75
CA HIS A 24 -2.21 2.08 -4.32
C HIS A 24 -3.23 2.00 -5.44
N PHE A 25 -3.93 0.88 -5.52
CA PHE A 25 -5.07 0.72 -6.40
C PHE A 25 -6.22 1.63 -5.94
N VAL A 26 -6.88 2.30 -6.89
CA VAL A 26 -8.14 3.01 -6.66
C VAL A 26 -9.20 2.55 -7.67
N SER A 27 -10.47 2.76 -7.33
CA SER A 27 -11.56 2.49 -8.27
C SER A 27 -11.46 3.42 -9.47
N ARG A 28 -12.12 3.06 -10.58
CA ARG A 28 -12.20 3.92 -11.76
C ARG A 28 -12.81 5.29 -11.42
N ASP A 29 -13.84 5.29 -10.59
CA ASP A 29 -14.59 6.50 -10.25
C ASP A 29 -13.74 7.44 -9.37
N ASP A 30 -12.99 6.88 -8.41
CA ASP A 30 -12.03 7.65 -7.61
C ASP A 30 -10.91 8.21 -8.52
N PHE A 31 -10.34 7.37 -9.39
CA PHE A 31 -9.31 7.81 -10.36
C PHE A 31 -9.82 8.94 -11.27
N ALA A 32 -11.04 8.81 -11.78
CA ALA A 32 -11.65 9.82 -12.64
C ALA A 32 -11.89 11.14 -11.89
N THR A 33 -12.26 11.06 -10.61
CA THR A 33 -12.45 12.22 -9.74
C THR A 33 -11.13 12.97 -9.57
N ASP A 34 -10.05 12.26 -9.19
CA ASP A 34 -8.71 12.83 -9.01
C ASP A 34 -8.16 13.45 -10.29
N LEU A 35 -8.38 12.78 -11.42
CA LEU A 35 -7.94 13.24 -12.73
C LEU A 35 -8.72 14.50 -13.18
N SER A 36 -10.01 14.58 -12.85
CA SER A 36 -10.82 15.74 -13.17
C SER A 36 -10.45 16.97 -12.35
N ASP A 37 -10.10 16.80 -11.06
CA ASP A 37 -9.66 17.86 -10.16
C ASP A 37 -8.28 18.42 -10.54
N SER A 38 -7.46 17.64 -11.24
CA SER A 38 -6.09 18.01 -11.67
C SER A 38 -6.01 18.51 -13.13
N SER A 39 -7.11 18.46 -13.89
CA SER A 39 -7.14 18.86 -15.30
C SER A 39 -7.85 20.19 -15.55
N ASP A 40 -7.24 21.08 -16.35
CA ASP A 40 -7.83 22.39 -16.74
C ASP A 40 -8.98 22.27 -17.77
N GLY A 41 -9.42 21.05 -18.12
CA GLY A 41 -10.43 20.81 -19.14
C GLY A 41 -11.13 19.46 -18.99
N LYS A 42 -12.37 19.36 -19.49
CA LYS A 42 -13.18 18.14 -19.35
C LYS A 42 -12.62 17.02 -20.23
N LEU A 43 -11.93 16.05 -19.63
CA LEU A 43 -11.47 14.85 -20.32
C LEU A 43 -12.65 14.05 -20.89
N SER A 44 -12.43 13.39 -22.03
CA SER A 44 -13.41 12.47 -22.59
C SER A 44 -13.44 11.16 -21.80
N GLU A 45 -14.59 10.47 -21.83
CA GLU A 45 -14.74 9.18 -21.17
C GLU A 45 -13.72 8.14 -21.66
N ALA A 46 -13.40 8.18 -22.96
CA ALA A 46 -12.39 7.32 -23.58
C ALA A 46 -10.96 7.65 -23.11
N ASP A 47 -10.65 8.93 -22.86
CA ASP A 47 -9.35 9.33 -22.31
C ASP A 47 -9.20 8.93 -20.85
N ILE A 48 -10.27 9.03 -20.05
CA ILE A 48 -10.28 8.55 -18.66
C ILE A 48 -10.07 7.02 -18.64
N GLU A 49 -10.79 6.30 -19.50
CA GLU A 49 -10.66 4.84 -19.59
C GLU A 49 -9.24 4.41 -20.00
N ARG A 50 -8.66 5.04 -21.03
CA ARG A 50 -7.28 4.75 -21.45
C ARG A 50 -6.29 4.98 -20.30
N GLN A 51 -6.35 6.14 -19.64
CA GLN A 51 -5.45 6.47 -18.54
C GLN A 51 -5.65 5.56 -17.32
N TYR A 52 -6.88 5.13 -17.05
CA TYR A 52 -7.15 4.18 -15.97
C TYR A 52 -6.51 2.83 -16.26
N PHE A 53 -6.54 2.34 -17.51
CA PHE A 53 -5.85 1.10 -17.86
C PHE A 53 -4.32 1.23 -17.74
N GLU A 54 -3.74 2.34 -18.18
CA GLU A 54 -2.32 2.62 -17.99
C GLU A 54 -1.95 2.65 -16.49
N PHE A 55 -2.79 3.28 -15.66
CA PHE A 55 -2.64 3.28 -14.21
C PHE A 55 -2.68 1.86 -13.61
N LEU A 56 -3.61 1.00 -14.07
CA LEU A 56 -3.66 -0.39 -13.59
C LEU A 56 -2.41 -1.19 -13.98
N ASP A 57 -1.88 -0.96 -15.18
CA ASP A 57 -0.62 -1.59 -15.63
C ASP A 57 0.56 -1.14 -14.74
N ASP A 58 0.60 0.14 -14.36
CA ASP A 58 1.60 0.67 -13.44
C ASP A 58 1.47 0.08 -12.02
N VAL A 59 0.25 -0.01 -11.48
CA VAL A 59 -0.03 -0.66 -10.19
C VAL A 59 0.49 -2.10 -10.22
N GLU A 60 0.15 -2.87 -11.26
CA GLU A 60 0.55 -4.27 -11.36
C GLU A 60 2.08 -4.43 -11.50
N ALA A 61 2.73 -3.59 -12.30
CA ALA A 61 4.19 -3.59 -12.46
C ALA A 61 4.91 -3.27 -11.15
N ILE A 62 4.44 -2.28 -10.39
CA ILE A 62 4.99 -1.92 -9.07
C ILE A 62 4.79 -3.07 -8.09
N GLN A 63 3.61 -3.67 -8.05
CA GLN A 63 3.32 -4.81 -7.18
C GLN A 63 4.17 -6.04 -7.52
N LYS A 64 4.48 -6.28 -8.80
CA LYS A 64 5.39 -7.35 -9.22
C LYS A 64 6.79 -7.16 -8.65
N GLU A 65 7.31 -5.94 -8.66
CA GLU A 65 8.63 -5.61 -8.08
C GLU A 65 8.61 -5.69 -6.54
N GLN A 66 7.59 -5.14 -5.89
CA GLN A 66 7.39 -5.26 -4.45
C GLN A 66 7.29 -6.73 -3.99
N LYS A 67 6.65 -7.60 -4.79
CA LYS A 67 6.54 -9.05 -4.51
C LYS A 67 7.90 -9.72 -4.47
N GLN A 68 8.82 -9.34 -5.36
CA GLN A 68 10.19 -9.86 -5.35
C GLN A 68 10.93 -9.41 -4.10
N ILE A 69 10.79 -8.14 -3.70
CA ILE A 69 11.39 -7.60 -2.47
C ILE A 69 10.84 -8.32 -1.24
N LEU A 70 9.52 -8.47 -1.11
CA LEU A 70 8.91 -9.16 0.02
C LEU A 70 9.32 -10.63 0.10
N ARG A 71 9.36 -11.34 -1.02
CA ARG A 71 9.88 -12.73 -1.06
C ARG A 71 11.34 -12.82 -0.61
N TYR A 72 12.16 -11.86 -1.01
CA TYR A 72 13.55 -11.78 -0.54
C TYR A 72 13.61 -11.58 0.98
N LEU A 73 12.81 -10.66 1.53
CA LEU A 73 12.75 -10.39 2.97
C LEU A 73 12.20 -11.59 3.77
N ILE A 74 11.18 -12.28 3.25
CA ILE A 74 10.63 -13.51 3.86
C ILE A 74 11.72 -14.60 3.93
N LYS A 75 12.45 -14.81 2.83
CA LYS A 75 13.44 -15.87 2.72
C LYS A 75 14.73 -15.60 3.50
N ASN A 76 15.24 -14.36 3.45
CA ASN A 76 16.59 -14.04 3.94
C ASN A 76 16.59 -13.22 5.23
N CYS A 77 15.47 -12.57 5.58
CA CYS A 77 15.33 -11.74 6.78
C CYS A 77 14.26 -12.28 7.73
N GLU A 78 13.72 -13.47 7.45
CA GLU A 78 12.69 -14.16 8.24
C GLU A 78 11.40 -13.34 8.48
N VAL A 79 11.10 -12.38 7.60
CA VAL A 79 9.86 -11.61 7.70
C VAL A 79 8.66 -12.55 7.57
N ARG A 80 7.80 -12.57 8.59
CA ARG A 80 6.57 -13.40 8.60
C ARG A 80 5.29 -12.57 8.48
N SER A 81 5.38 -11.28 8.78
CA SER A 81 4.23 -10.40 8.82
C SER A 81 4.58 -9.03 8.25
N VAL A 82 3.58 -8.40 7.63
CA VAL A 82 3.71 -7.06 7.03
C VAL A 82 2.58 -6.18 7.55
N TYR A 83 2.90 -4.94 7.91
CA TYR A 83 1.91 -3.94 8.30
C TYR A 83 1.36 -3.25 7.05
N LEU A 84 0.04 -3.11 6.96
CA LEU A 84 -0.64 -2.61 5.77
C LEU A 84 -1.44 -1.35 6.07
N GLU A 85 -1.18 -0.30 5.30
CA GLU A 85 -1.99 0.92 5.26
C GLU A 85 -3.46 0.62 4.93
N GLY A 86 -4.39 1.40 5.51
CA GLY A 86 -5.83 1.22 5.30
C GLY A 86 -6.44 0.01 6.04
N LEU A 87 -5.61 -0.78 6.72
CA LEU A 87 -6.05 -1.89 7.55
C LEU A 87 -6.09 -1.51 9.03
N THR A 88 -7.26 -1.66 9.63
CA THR A 88 -7.56 -1.49 11.05
C THR A 88 -7.94 -2.84 11.67
N GLU A 89 -8.03 -2.92 13.00
CA GLU A 89 -8.58 -4.11 13.67
C GLU A 89 -10.02 -4.43 13.24
N LYS A 90 -10.82 -3.41 12.88
CA LYS A 90 -12.24 -3.56 12.51
C LYS A 90 -12.44 -4.27 11.18
N ASN A 91 -11.62 -3.95 10.17
CA ASN A 91 -11.74 -4.52 8.82
C ASN A 91 -10.84 -5.75 8.58
N LEU A 92 -9.93 -6.09 9.51
CA LEU A 92 -9.09 -7.29 9.44
C LEU A 92 -9.89 -8.59 9.26
N LYS A 93 -11.03 -8.73 9.93
CA LYS A 93 -11.87 -9.93 9.78
C LYS A 93 -12.43 -10.06 8.36
N ALA A 94 -12.86 -8.94 7.77
CA ALA A 94 -13.38 -8.91 6.40
C ALA A 94 -12.28 -9.26 5.39
N LEU A 95 -11.07 -8.70 5.57
CA LEU A 95 -9.89 -9.04 4.78
C LEU A 95 -9.62 -10.55 4.82
N ASN A 96 -9.55 -11.14 6.02
CA ASN A 96 -9.26 -12.57 6.18
C ASN A 96 -10.32 -13.47 5.52
N SER A 97 -11.59 -13.10 5.62
CA SER A 97 -12.67 -13.80 4.90
C SER A 97 -12.48 -13.72 3.38
N PHE A 98 -12.11 -12.55 2.87
CA PHE A 98 -11.91 -12.36 1.43
C PHE A 98 -10.68 -13.12 0.91
N VAL A 99 -9.58 -13.13 1.67
CA VAL A 99 -8.41 -13.97 1.39
C VAL A 99 -8.79 -15.44 1.31
N LYS A 100 -9.64 -15.93 2.21
CA LYS A 100 -10.12 -17.31 2.15
C LYS A 100 -10.89 -17.58 0.86
N THR A 101 -11.83 -16.71 0.49
CA THR A 101 -12.59 -16.83 -0.76
C THR A 101 -11.65 -16.87 -1.97
N LEU A 102 -10.68 -15.96 -2.08
CA LEU A 102 -9.77 -15.91 -3.23
C LEU A 102 -8.77 -17.07 -3.29
N ARG A 103 -8.48 -17.72 -2.16
CA ARG A 103 -7.69 -18.96 -2.12
C ARG A 103 -8.45 -20.16 -2.68
N GLU A 104 -9.75 -20.20 -2.44
CA GLU A 104 -10.65 -21.28 -2.86
C GLU A 104 -11.21 -21.05 -4.27
N PHE A 105 -11.02 -19.85 -4.83
CA PHE A 105 -11.48 -19.50 -6.17
C PHE A 105 -10.58 -20.10 -7.26
N GLU A 106 -11.17 -20.94 -8.11
CA GLU A 106 -10.53 -21.46 -9.31
C GLU A 106 -10.70 -20.46 -10.46
N VAL A 107 -9.60 -19.83 -10.86
CA VAL A 107 -9.59 -18.95 -12.03
C VAL A 107 -9.86 -19.80 -13.27
N PRO A 108 -10.90 -19.51 -14.07
CA PRO A 108 -11.23 -20.31 -15.24
C PRO A 108 -10.09 -20.28 -16.26
N GLU A 109 -9.84 -21.38 -16.97
CA GLU A 109 -8.78 -21.42 -18.00
C GLU A 109 -9.27 -20.96 -19.38
N GLY A 110 -10.58 -21.02 -19.64
CA GLY A 110 -11.19 -20.74 -20.93
C GLY A 110 -11.11 -19.28 -21.40
N ASN A 111 -11.49 -19.04 -22.65
CA ASN A 111 -11.46 -17.73 -23.29
C ASN A 111 -12.86 -17.21 -23.65
N GLY A 112 -13.91 -17.78 -23.05
CA GLY A 112 -15.27 -17.25 -23.20
C GLY A 112 -15.41 -15.89 -22.52
N ALA A 113 -16.45 -15.12 -22.89
CA ALA A 113 -16.67 -13.79 -22.31
C ALA A 113 -16.78 -13.80 -20.79
N ILE A 114 -17.44 -14.82 -20.21
CA ILE A 114 -17.56 -15.00 -18.76
C ILE A 114 -16.20 -15.35 -18.14
N ASP A 115 -15.41 -16.22 -18.77
CA ASP A 115 -14.08 -16.58 -18.28
C ASP A 115 -13.14 -15.38 -18.24
N LEU A 116 -13.16 -14.57 -19.30
CA LEU A 116 -12.37 -13.33 -19.39
C LEU A 116 -12.80 -12.31 -18.33
N PHE A 117 -14.12 -12.16 -18.11
CA PHE A 117 -14.64 -11.30 -17.05
C PHE A 117 -14.16 -11.75 -15.66
N LEU A 118 -14.27 -13.05 -15.34
CA LEU A 118 -13.82 -13.59 -14.05
C LEU A 118 -12.31 -13.47 -13.87
N LYS A 119 -11.51 -13.71 -14.92
CA LYS A 119 -10.05 -13.48 -14.91
C LYS A 119 -9.70 -12.04 -14.58
N GLU A 120 -10.36 -11.08 -15.22
CA GLU A 120 -10.11 -9.66 -14.99
C GLU A 120 -10.59 -9.21 -13.61
N GLN A 121 -11.75 -9.69 -13.14
CA GLN A 121 -12.21 -9.40 -11.77
C GLN A 121 -11.21 -9.94 -10.73
N TYR A 122 -10.76 -11.19 -10.88
CA TYR A 122 -9.77 -11.77 -9.99
C TYR A 122 -8.46 -10.98 -10.00
N ARG A 123 -7.99 -10.55 -11.18
CA ARG A 123 -6.80 -9.70 -11.32
C ARG A 123 -6.96 -8.38 -10.55
N ARG A 124 -8.10 -7.71 -10.69
CA ARG A 124 -8.43 -6.46 -9.98
C ARG A 124 -8.54 -6.66 -8.46
N ASP A 125 -9.18 -7.72 -8.02
CA ASP A 125 -9.28 -8.07 -6.60
C ASP A 125 -7.89 -8.26 -5.99
N LEU A 126 -6.98 -8.96 -6.69
CA LEU A 126 -5.60 -9.10 -6.24
C LEU A 126 -4.88 -7.75 -6.18
N MET A 127 -5.03 -6.88 -7.19
CA MET A 127 -4.42 -5.55 -7.19
C MET A 127 -4.93 -4.69 -6.02
N GLN A 128 -6.24 -4.67 -5.77
CA GLN A 128 -6.85 -3.95 -4.66
C GLN A 128 -6.31 -4.40 -3.29
N LEU A 129 -6.08 -5.70 -3.13
CA LEU A 129 -5.59 -6.28 -1.88
C LEU A 129 -4.10 -6.01 -1.60
N GLY A 130 -3.34 -5.64 -2.63
CA GLY A 130 -1.91 -5.38 -2.54
C GLY A 130 -1.05 -6.62 -2.31
N VAL A 131 0.26 -6.43 -2.45
CA VAL A 131 1.23 -7.53 -2.43
C VAL A 131 1.24 -8.35 -1.14
N PRO A 132 1.19 -7.76 0.07
CA PRO A 132 1.23 -8.56 1.30
C PRO A 132 0.10 -9.59 1.35
N THR A 133 -1.11 -9.17 0.94
CA THR A 133 -2.29 -10.04 0.93
C THR A 133 -2.21 -11.07 -0.19
N GLN A 134 -1.70 -10.73 -1.37
CA GLN A 134 -1.44 -11.72 -2.43
C GLN A 134 -0.46 -12.83 -1.96
N LEU A 135 0.55 -12.47 -1.17
CA LEU A 135 1.47 -13.43 -0.57
C LEU A 135 0.81 -14.24 0.55
N MET A 136 -0.20 -13.70 1.24
CA MET A 136 -1.06 -14.52 2.09
C MET A 136 -1.86 -15.51 1.26
N ILE A 137 -2.51 -15.11 0.17
CA ILE A 137 -3.31 -16.01 -0.69
C ILE A 137 -2.48 -17.23 -1.13
N THR A 138 -1.23 -16.99 -1.53
CA THR A 138 -0.28 -18.04 -1.96
C THR A 138 0.43 -18.79 -0.82
N ASN A 139 0.09 -18.51 0.44
CA ASN A 139 0.71 -19.07 1.65
C ASN A 139 2.22 -18.77 1.82
N GLU A 140 2.74 -17.74 1.14
CA GLU A 140 4.13 -17.30 1.26
C GLU A 140 4.33 -16.36 2.48
N LEU A 141 3.31 -15.58 2.85
CA LEU A 141 3.30 -14.71 4.02
C LEU A 141 2.33 -15.24 5.09
N LYS A 142 2.74 -15.22 6.36
CA LYS A 142 1.92 -15.75 7.46
C LYS A 142 0.73 -14.85 7.79
N SER A 143 0.95 -13.53 7.84
CA SER A 143 -0.12 -12.59 8.16
C SER A 143 0.16 -11.18 7.67
N VAL A 144 -0.91 -10.42 7.49
CA VAL A 144 -0.89 -8.96 7.42
C VAL A 144 -1.40 -8.41 8.76
N ILE A 145 -0.80 -7.31 9.22
CA ILE A 145 -1.11 -6.65 10.48
C ILE A 145 -1.68 -5.26 10.20
N PRO A 146 -2.73 -4.82 10.92
CA PRO A 146 -3.21 -3.45 10.85
C PRO A 146 -2.12 -2.42 11.13
N LEU A 147 -1.94 -1.43 10.25
CA LEU A 147 -1.10 -0.26 10.50
C LEU A 147 -1.92 0.94 11.01
N GLU A 148 -3.25 0.89 10.90
CA GLU A 148 -4.12 2.03 11.18
C GLU A 148 -4.78 1.96 12.56
N ASN A 149 -4.70 3.08 13.28
CA ASN A 149 -5.64 3.35 14.37
C ASN A 149 -6.98 3.78 13.78
N SER A 150 -8.08 3.07 14.08
CA SER A 150 -9.38 3.35 13.47
C SER A 150 -9.89 4.78 13.64
N ALA A 151 -9.59 5.44 14.76
CA ALA A 151 -10.06 6.81 14.99
C ALA A 151 -9.24 7.80 14.17
N ALA A 152 -7.91 7.70 14.20
CA ALA A 152 -7.04 8.59 13.45
C ALA A 152 -7.20 8.40 11.93
N PHE A 153 -7.29 7.15 11.47
CA PHE A 153 -7.54 6.82 10.07
C PHE A 153 -8.86 7.40 9.55
N LYS A 154 -9.94 7.27 10.34
CA LYS A 154 -11.24 7.86 9.98
C LYS A 154 -11.17 9.39 9.94
N SER A 155 -10.47 10.01 10.89
CA SER A 155 -10.31 11.46 10.94
C SER A 155 -9.52 12.01 9.76
N ALA A 156 -8.53 11.27 9.28
CA ALA A 156 -7.68 11.64 8.15
C ALA A 156 -8.29 11.28 6.79
N ASN A 157 -9.60 10.98 6.73
CA ASN A 157 -10.24 10.72 5.44
C ASN A 157 -10.19 12.01 4.59
N PRO A 158 -9.49 12.00 3.44
CA PRO A 158 -9.30 13.21 2.64
C PRO A 158 -10.57 13.63 1.89
N ASN A 159 -11.60 12.77 1.85
CA ASN A 159 -12.85 13.06 1.18
C ASN A 159 -13.71 14.01 2.03
N ALA A 160 -13.79 15.27 1.61
CA ALA A 160 -14.69 16.24 2.21
C ALA A 160 -16.16 15.90 1.88
N GLU A 161 -17.10 16.44 2.67
CA GLU A 161 -18.55 16.21 2.47
C GLU A 161 -19.05 16.68 1.08
N ASN A 162 -18.30 17.55 0.42
CA ASN A 162 -18.59 18.06 -0.92
C ASN A 162 -17.99 17.21 -2.06
N GLY A 163 -17.36 16.08 -1.74
CA GLY A 163 -16.72 15.17 -2.71
C GLY A 163 -15.36 15.62 -3.22
N LYS A 164 -14.80 16.73 -2.72
CA LYS A 164 -13.44 17.17 -3.06
C LYS A 164 -12.41 16.55 -2.11
N ILE A 165 -11.21 16.33 -2.63
CA ILE A 165 -10.05 15.96 -1.82
C ILE A 165 -9.54 17.19 -1.07
N GLN A 166 -9.53 17.11 0.25
CA GLN A 166 -8.89 18.09 1.13
C GLN A 166 -8.08 17.37 2.20
N VAL A 167 -6.76 17.45 2.06
CA VAL A 167 -5.82 16.89 3.05
C VAL A 167 -5.59 17.92 4.14
N ASP A 168 -5.89 17.55 5.39
CA ASP A 168 -5.46 18.31 6.57
C ASP A 168 -4.14 17.72 7.08
N GLU A 169 -3.04 18.41 6.81
CA GLU A 169 -1.69 18.00 7.20
C GLU A 169 -1.60 17.64 8.68
N LYS A 170 -2.25 18.40 9.58
CA LYS A 170 -2.17 18.13 11.03
C LYS A 170 -2.89 16.84 11.41
N VAL A 171 -3.92 16.47 10.65
CA VAL A 171 -4.68 15.24 10.88
C VAL A 171 -3.92 14.04 10.32
N GLU A 172 -3.28 14.18 9.16
CA GLU A 172 -2.37 13.14 8.61
C GLU A 172 -1.17 12.89 9.52
N GLU A 173 -0.49 13.95 9.97
CA GLU A 173 0.63 13.84 10.93
C GLU A 173 0.23 13.08 12.20
N LYS A 174 -1.00 13.31 12.68
CA LYS A 174 -1.55 12.58 13.82
C LYS A 174 -1.83 11.12 13.50
N ARG A 175 -2.28 10.80 12.29
CA ARG A 175 -2.46 9.42 11.82
C ARG A 175 -1.12 8.70 11.76
N GLU A 176 -0.10 9.32 11.20
CA GLU A 176 1.27 8.80 11.11
C GLU A 176 1.91 8.58 12.49
N ASP A 177 1.70 9.49 13.44
CA ASP A 177 2.09 9.31 14.84
C ASP A 177 1.46 8.05 15.46
N GLU A 178 0.20 7.77 15.15
CA GLU A 178 -0.49 6.54 15.59
C GLU A 178 0.07 5.28 14.92
N MET A 179 0.43 5.34 13.63
CA MET A 179 1.12 4.24 12.94
C MET A 179 2.45 3.92 13.64
N LEU A 180 3.24 4.93 14.00
CA LEU A 180 4.49 4.73 14.73
C LEU A 180 4.26 4.15 16.14
N LYS A 181 3.18 4.52 16.85
CA LYS A 181 2.83 3.90 18.14
C LYS A 181 2.50 2.41 18.00
N ILE A 182 1.90 1.99 16.89
CA ILE A 182 1.66 0.58 16.57
C ILE A 182 3.00 -0.13 16.34
N LEU A 183 3.88 0.45 15.51
CA LEU A 183 5.17 -0.14 15.16
C LEU A 183 6.15 -0.21 16.35
N ARG A 184 6.10 0.74 17.29
CA ARG A 184 6.92 0.77 18.51
C ARG A 184 6.80 -0.49 19.38
N LYS A 185 5.71 -1.24 19.25
CA LYS A 185 5.50 -2.48 20.02
C LYS A 185 6.34 -3.65 19.50
N GLY A 186 6.92 -3.52 18.30
CA GLY A 186 7.75 -4.55 17.67
C GLY A 186 9.24 -4.47 18.03
N GLN A 187 9.98 -5.53 17.73
CA GLN A 187 11.45 -5.59 17.74
C GLN A 187 11.94 -6.18 16.41
N GLY A 188 13.21 -5.94 16.08
CA GLY A 188 13.80 -6.48 14.84
C GLY A 188 13.27 -5.78 13.58
N ILE A 189 13.06 -6.54 12.50
CA ILE A 189 12.65 -6.01 11.19
C ILE A 189 11.12 -5.97 11.11
N ASN A 190 10.57 -4.79 10.91
CA ASN A 190 9.16 -4.58 10.59
C ASN A 190 9.07 -4.06 9.15
N VAL A 191 8.20 -4.68 8.36
CA VAL A 191 7.95 -4.24 6.99
C VAL A 191 6.59 -3.58 6.94
N ILE A 192 6.52 -2.40 6.35
CA ILE A 192 5.28 -1.65 6.12
C ILE A 192 5.10 -1.45 4.62
N VAL A 193 3.85 -1.54 4.16
CA VAL A 193 3.44 -1.10 2.81
C VAL A 193 2.53 0.11 3.00
N LEU A 194 3.00 1.26 2.54
CA LEU A 194 2.45 2.57 2.82
C LEU A 194 2.65 3.47 1.59
N GLY A 195 1.71 4.38 1.34
CA GLY A 195 1.78 5.34 0.24
C GLY A 195 3.03 6.22 0.31
N GLY A 196 3.57 6.60 -0.85
CA GLY A 196 4.79 7.42 -0.89
C GLY A 196 4.66 8.83 -0.32
N GLY A 197 3.43 9.34 -0.17
CA GLY A 197 3.14 10.61 0.50
C GLY A 197 3.44 10.59 2.01
N HIS A 198 3.51 9.41 2.63
CA HIS A 198 3.72 9.27 4.08
C HIS A 198 5.21 9.06 4.42
N ASP A 199 5.98 10.14 4.53
CA ASP A 199 7.36 10.08 5.02
C ASP A 199 7.42 10.18 6.55
N LEU A 200 7.49 9.03 7.24
CA LEU A 200 7.54 8.98 8.70
C LEU A 200 8.83 9.56 9.35
N THR A 201 9.74 10.14 8.57
CA THR A 201 11.06 10.60 9.06
C THR A 201 10.93 11.67 10.15
N ASP A 202 10.12 12.70 9.91
CA ASP A 202 9.95 13.80 10.87
C ASP A 202 9.12 13.36 12.09
N ASN A 203 8.14 12.45 11.93
CA ASN A 203 7.42 11.84 13.05
C ASN A 203 8.40 11.06 13.95
N LEU A 204 9.32 10.28 13.36
CA LEU A 204 10.35 9.55 14.11
C LEU A 204 11.23 10.49 14.94
N GLU A 205 11.69 11.60 14.34
CA GLU A 205 12.48 12.63 15.01
C GLU A 205 11.69 13.32 16.13
N ARG A 206 10.49 13.79 15.82
CA ARG A 206 9.58 14.46 16.76
C ARG A 206 9.24 13.59 17.96
N MET A 207 9.04 12.29 17.73
CA MET A 207 8.75 11.34 18.80
C MET A 207 10.00 10.76 19.49
N LYS A 208 11.21 11.18 19.08
CA LYS A 208 12.52 10.77 19.66
C LYS A 208 12.76 9.26 19.59
N LEU A 209 12.60 8.69 18.40
CA LEU A 209 12.83 7.26 18.12
C LEU A 209 14.24 6.95 17.60
N ASP A 210 15.26 7.46 18.29
CA ASP A 210 16.67 7.46 17.85
C ASP A 210 17.32 6.07 17.71
N SER A 211 16.61 5.00 18.11
CA SER A 211 17.06 3.61 17.99
C SER A 211 16.39 2.82 16.86
N VAL A 212 15.55 3.50 16.05
CA VAL A 212 14.87 2.92 14.90
C VAL A 212 15.60 3.32 13.62
N LEU A 213 16.07 2.33 12.86
CA LEU A 213 16.54 2.55 11.50
C LEU A 213 15.34 2.51 10.56
N TYR A 214 14.99 3.64 9.98
CA TYR A 214 13.90 3.72 9.00
C TYR A 214 14.48 3.71 7.59
N ILE A 215 13.93 2.85 6.74
CA ILE A 215 14.41 2.58 5.40
C ILE A 215 13.23 2.71 4.44
N ARG A 216 13.27 3.70 3.56
CA ARG A 216 12.30 3.86 2.47
C ARG A 216 12.83 3.17 1.22
N VAL A 217 12.04 2.27 0.65
CA VAL A 217 12.38 1.46 -0.51
C VAL A 217 11.44 1.79 -1.66
N THR A 218 12.00 2.30 -2.74
CA THR A 218 11.27 2.69 -3.94
C THR A 218 11.54 1.68 -5.05
N SER A 219 10.50 1.08 -5.61
CA SER A 219 10.64 0.20 -6.77
C SER A 219 11.07 0.98 -8.02
N SER A 220 11.57 0.30 -9.05
CA SER A 220 12.01 0.97 -10.29
C SER A 220 10.82 1.57 -11.03
N HIS A 221 9.71 0.82 -11.12
CA HIS A 221 8.47 1.36 -11.72
C HIS A 221 7.87 2.49 -10.90
N TYR A 222 7.90 2.41 -9.56
CA TYR A 222 7.38 3.48 -8.72
C TYR A 222 8.09 4.80 -9.03
N LYS A 223 9.43 4.79 -9.11
CA LYS A 223 10.19 5.99 -9.49
C LYS A 223 9.80 6.54 -10.85
N LYS A 224 9.52 5.66 -11.81
CA LYS A 224 9.17 6.06 -13.18
C LYS A 224 7.84 6.80 -13.19
N VAL A 225 6.84 6.29 -12.48
CA VAL A 225 5.50 6.90 -12.45
C VAL A 225 5.46 8.18 -11.63
N THR A 226 6.28 8.32 -10.59
CA THR A 226 6.32 9.54 -9.76
C THR A 226 7.29 10.62 -10.26
N ALA A 227 8.08 10.34 -11.31
CA ALA A 227 9.01 11.32 -11.89
C ALA A 227 8.41 12.10 -13.06
N ASN A 228 7.24 11.68 -13.55
CA ASN A 228 6.46 12.36 -14.58
C ASN A 228 5.37 13.23 -13.96
#